data_AF-T0FZM1-F1
#
_entry.id   AF-T0FZM1-F1
#
_cell.length_a   1.000
_cell.length_b   1.000
_cell.length_c   1.000
_cell.angle_alpha   90.00
_cell.angle_beta   90.00
_cell.angle_gamma   90.00
#
_symmetry.space_group_name_H-M   'P 1'
#
loop_
_entity.id
_entity.type
_entity.pdbx_description
1 polymer ?
#
loop_
_entity_poly.entity_id
_entity_poly.type
_entity_poly.pdbx_seq_one_letter_code
_entity_poly.pdbx_strand_id
1 'polypeptide(L)'
;MAKSSSGVNNINSEEIKSLQFLIPTLLEQQEIVQEIESRLSVCDKLEETIQSSLKQAESLRQSILKKAFAGKLVAQDPNDEPASVLLERIRAEKESIFQKTNANSKKKTSKKQNADNGNLIQFPRLVPDISTTELHAGVIAMVIDAHEKQSKYLENLNHVKCEKISHLVESYIGISLGRNPVKDAAGPDDFPHLKLVESRALKANYFGIQMQKIGYTYLSKRGLQKVIDKVSEVSNPDEQGRIRNLIEATLKMDKEQAEIFATLYAGWNNLILEGKKPSDEEIVYESRENWSPEKLKLSRSRFFTALSWMRKKGYVPEGKGAIVPKSVKKTPAKKRKKTKE
;
A
#
# COMPACT_ATOMS: atom_id res chain seq x y z
N MET A 1 -16.57 7.95 -34.13
CA MET A 1 -17.84 8.56 -33.70
C MET A 1 -18.55 7.58 -32.79
N ALA A 2 -18.57 7.78 -31.47
CA ALA A 2 -19.26 6.88 -30.56
C ALA A 2 -20.78 7.11 -30.67
N LYS A 3 -21.53 6.10 -31.13
CA LYS A 3 -23.00 6.11 -31.07
C LYS A 3 -23.42 5.51 -29.73
N SER A 4 -24.13 6.30 -28.92
CA SER A 4 -24.67 5.83 -27.64
C SER A 4 -25.85 4.88 -27.90
N SER A 5 -25.61 3.58 -27.78
CA SER A 5 -26.66 2.58 -27.60
C SER A 5 -26.75 2.20 -26.12
N SER A 6 -27.97 2.09 -25.63
CA SER A 6 -28.44 1.89 -24.26
C SER A 6 -27.49 1.15 -23.30
N GLY A 7 -27.00 1.88 -22.29
CA GLY A 7 -26.68 1.34 -20.96
C GLY A 7 -25.22 1.09 -20.60
N VAL A 8 -24.31 0.88 -21.57
CA VAL A 8 -22.88 0.66 -21.29
C VAL A 8 -22.03 1.35 -22.35
N ASN A 9 -21.15 2.28 -21.94
CA ASN A 9 -20.16 2.88 -22.82
C ASN A 9 -19.02 1.89 -23.07
N ASN A 10 -19.21 0.97 -24.02
CA ASN A 10 -18.18 0.06 -24.48
C ASN A 10 -17.91 0.30 -25.97
N ILE A 11 -16.64 0.15 -26.36
CA ILE A 11 -16.23 0.10 -27.77
C ILE A 11 -16.20 -1.37 -28.17
N ASN A 12 -16.90 -1.74 -29.24
CA ASN A 12 -16.93 -3.13 -29.71
C ASN A 12 -15.74 -3.45 -30.63
N SER A 13 -15.43 -4.73 -30.81
CA SER A 13 -14.25 -5.16 -31.59
C SER A 13 -14.31 -4.76 -33.07
N GLU A 14 -15.49 -4.59 -33.65
CA GLU A 14 -15.66 -4.15 -35.05
C GLU A 14 -15.42 -2.64 -35.20
N GLU A 15 -15.82 -1.86 -34.21
CA GLU A 15 -15.51 -0.43 -34.10
C GLU A 15 -14.01 -0.20 -33.99
N ILE A 16 -13.29 -1.01 -33.20
CA ILE A 16 -11.82 -0.92 -33.11
C ILE A 16 -11.16 -1.28 -34.45
N LYS A 17 -11.62 -2.35 -35.12
CA LYS A 17 -11.06 -2.79 -36.41
C LYS A 17 -11.32 -1.80 -37.55
N SER A 18 -12.39 -1.02 -37.47
CA SER A 18 -12.75 -0.03 -38.48
C SER A 18 -12.05 1.32 -38.28
N LEU A 19 -11.27 1.49 -37.19
CA LEU A 19 -10.44 2.68 -37.01
C LEU A 19 -9.32 2.70 -38.05
N GLN A 20 -9.41 3.64 -38.98
CA GLN A 20 -8.33 3.93 -39.89
C GLN A 20 -7.34 4.87 -39.20
N PHE A 21 -6.08 4.47 -39.16
CA PHE A 21 -4.98 5.34 -38.72
C PHE A 21 -3.86 5.28 -39.74
N LEU A 22 -3.18 6.42 -39.91
CA LEU A 22 -2.00 6.52 -40.75
C LEU A 22 -0.85 5.82 -40.02
N ILE A 23 -0.21 4.88 -40.70
CA ILE A 23 0.98 4.19 -40.18
C ILE A 23 2.19 4.89 -40.80
N PRO A 24 2.95 5.70 -40.04
CA PRO A 24 4.15 6.33 -40.55
C PRO A 24 5.25 5.29 -40.77
N THR A 25 6.36 5.70 -41.38
CA THR A 25 7.50 4.79 -41.59
C THR A 25 8.06 4.29 -40.24
N LEU A 26 8.72 3.14 -40.23
CA LEU A 26 9.26 2.57 -38.98
C LEU A 26 10.24 3.54 -38.27
N LEU A 27 10.99 4.32 -39.05
CA LEU A 27 11.92 5.31 -38.54
C LEU A 27 11.17 6.46 -37.85
N GLU A 28 10.15 7.03 -38.50
CA GLU A 28 9.30 8.06 -37.90
C GLU A 28 8.54 7.55 -36.66
N GLN A 29 8.10 6.28 -36.65
CA GLN A 29 7.49 5.68 -35.46
C GLN A 29 8.45 5.68 -34.27
N GLN A 30 9.72 5.34 -34.49
CA GLN A 30 10.74 5.34 -33.45
C GLN A 30 11.02 6.76 -32.93
N GLU A 31 11.10 7.76 -33.82
CA GLU A 31 11.27 9.16 -33.44
C GLU A 31 10.08 9.69 -32.63
N ILE A 32 8.86 9.39 -33.06
CA ILE A 32 7.63 9.77 -32.34
C ILE A 32 7.60 9.13 -30.95
N VAL A 33 7.93 7.84 -30.85
CA VAL A 33 7.98 7.14 -29.56
C VAL A 33 9.04 7.77 -28.65
N GLN A 34 10.23 8.05 -29.17
CA GLN A 34 11.32 8.66 -28.41
C GLN A 34 10.92 10.03 -27.85
N GLU A 35 10.25 10.87 -28.65
CA GLU A 35 9.79 12.19 -28.21
C GLU A 35 8.69 12.08 -27.15
N ILE A 36 7.75 11.14 -27.30
CA ILE A 36 6.71 10.87 -26.28
C ILE A 36 7.35 10.39 -24.98
N GLU A 37 8.30 9.45 -25.06
CA GLU A 37 9.02 8.92 -23.91
C GLU A 37 9.82 10.00 -23.18
N SER A 38 10.49 10.88 -23.92
CA SER A 38 11.20 12.04 -23.38
C SER A 38 10.26 12.93 -22.56
N ARG A 39 9.10 13.30 -23.13
CA ARG A 39 8.11 14.14 -22.44
C ARG A 39 7.49 13.47 -21.22
N LEU A 40 7.18 12.17 -21.31
CA LEU A 40 6.69 11.41 -20.17
C LEU A 40 7.74 11.32 -19.06
N SER A 41 9.03 11.20 -19.40
CA SER A 41 10.11 11.21 -18.42
C SER A 41 10.19 12.54 -17.65
N VAL A 42 9.84 13.67 -18.28
CA VAL A 42 9.76 14.96 -17.58
C VAL A 42 8.61 14.96 -16.57
N CYS A 43 7.45 14.41 -16.93
CA CYS A 43 6.32 14.27 -16.03
C CYS A 43 6.67 13.39 -14.81
N ASP A 44 7.34 12.26 -15.04
CA ASP A 44 7.80 11.36 -13.97
C ASP A 44 8.75 12.09 -13.00
N LYS A 45 9.69 12.89 -13.55
CA LYS A 45 10.64 13.69 -12.76
C LYS A 45 9.95 14.78 -11.92
N LEU A 46 8.91 15.40 -12.49
CA LEU A 46 8.07 16.37 -11.79
C LEU A 46 7.32 15.72 -10.63
N GLU A 47 6.73 14.54 -10.85
CA GLU A 47 6.05 13.80 -9.79
C GLU A 47 7.00 13.44 -8.64
N GLU A 48 8.20 12.94 -8.96
CA GLU A 48 9.26 12.66 -7.99
C GLU A 48 9.62 13.91 -7.17
N THR A 49 9.76 15.05 -7.85
CA THR A 49 10.10 16.34 -7.22
C THR A 49 8.99 16.83 -6.29
N ILE A 50 7.73 16.69 -6.69
CA ILE A 50 6.57 17.07 -5.89
C ILE A 50 6.50 16.19 -4.63
N GLN A 51 6.65 14.88 -4.76
CA GLN A 51 6.63 13.95 -3.62
C GLN A 51 7.76 14.25 -2.62
N SER A 52 8.98 14.49 -3.12
CA SER A 52 10.11 14.88 -2.28
C SER A 52 9.84 16.20 -1.54
N SER A 53 9.31 17.20 -2.24
CA SER A 53 8.98 18.51 -1.66
C SER A 53 7.91 18.40 -0.57
N LEU A 54 6.88 17.58 -0.78
CA LEU A 54 5.85 17.33 0.23
C LEU A 54 6.43 16.69 1.49
N LYS A 55 7.32 15.70 1.34
CA LYS A 55 8.01 15.06 2.47
C LYS A 55 8.90 16.03 3.23
N GLN A 56 9.62 16.89 2.52
CA GLN A 56 10.44 17.94 3.14
C GLN A 56 9.58 18.95 3.90
N ALA A 57 8.45 19.38 3.33
CA ALA A 57 7.52 20.29 3.99
C ALA A 57 6.92 19.69 5.27
N GLU A 58 6.58 18.40 5.25
CA GLU A 58 6.10 17.69 6.43
C GLU A 58 7.17 17.60 7.53
N SER A 59 8.40 17.23 7.16
CA SER A 59 9.53 17.16 8.09
C SER A 59 9.86 18.53 8.69
N LEU A 60 9.87 19.58 7.87
CA LEU A 60 10.08 20.95 8.32
C LEU A 60 8.97 21.39 9.30
N ARG A 61 7.71 21.10 8.99
CA ARG A 61 6.58 21.38 9.88
C ARG A 61 6.75 20.69 11.24
N GLN A 62 7.15 19.42 11.25
CA GLN A 62 7.42 18.69 12.50
C GLN A 62 8.60 19.29 13.28
N SER A 63 9.66 19.70 12.58
CA SER A 63 10.83 20.36 13.20
C SER A 63 10.47 21.70 13.83
N ILE A 64 9.67 22.52 13.14
CA ILE A 64 9.16 23.79 13.66
C ILE A 64 8.29 23.55 14.89
N LEU A 65 7.33 22.61 14.83
CA LEU A 65 6.49 22.26 15.97
C LEU A 65 7.33 21.79 17.16
N LYS A 66 8.32 20.93 16.94
CA LYS A 66 9.24 20.45 17.99
C LYS A 66 10.00 21.61 18.62
N LYS A 67 10.52 22.55 17.83
CA LYS A 67 11.20 23.75 18.33
C LYS A 67 10.23 24.68 19.07
N ALA A 68 8.98 24.79 18.61
CA ALA A 68 7.93 25.59 19.25
C ALA A 68 7.60 25.06 20.65
N PHE A 69 7.31 23.76 20.75
CA PHE A 69 6.98 23.12 22.04
C PHE A 69 8.17 23.06 23.00
N ALA A 70 9.40 23.09 22.48
CA ALA A 70 10.60 23.19 23.31
C ALA A 70 10.96 24.62 23.75
N GLY A 71 10.19 25.64 23.33
CA GLY A 71 10.48 27.05 23.63
C GLY A 71 11.74 27.58 22.95
N LYS A 72 12.19 26.96 21.85
CA LYS A 72 13.46 27.29 21.16
C LYS A 72 13.28 28.11 19.88
N LEU A 73 12.06 28.60 19.60
CA LEU A 73 11.79 29.41 18.41
C LEU A 73 12.19 30.88 18.57
N VAL A 74 12.30 31.37 19.81
CA VAL A 74 12.66 32.75 20.15
C VAL A 74 13.65 32.70 21.31
N ALA A 75 14.56 33.69 21.40
CA ALA A 75 15.43 33.84 22.56
C ALA A 75 14.59 33.91 23.85
N GLN A 76 14.91 33.07 24.83
CA GLN A 76 14.20 33.00 26.09
C GLN A 76 14.79 34.03 27.07
N ASP A 77 13.93 34.73 27.82
CA ASP A 77 14.39 35.60 28.91
C ASP A 77 14.74 34.71 30.11
N PRO A 78 15.95 34.83 30.71
CA PRO A 78 16.31 34.08 31.91
C PRO A 78 15.38 34.33 33.12
N ASN A 79 14.58 35.40 33.08
CA ASN A 79 13.61 35.76 34.10
C ASN A 79 12.20 35.20 33.82
N ASP A 80 11.99 34.50 32.70
CA ASP A 80 10.71 33.84 32.40
C ASP A 80 10.44 32.72 33.41
N GLU A 81 9.25 32.74 33.99
CA GLU A 81 8.78 31.69 34.89
C GLU A 81 8.75 30.34 34.14
N PRO A 82 9.44 29.29 34.65
CA PRO A 82 9.46 28.01 33.95
C PRO A 82 8.05 27.40 33.92
N ALA A 83 7.67 26.84 32.76
CA ALA A 83 6.34 26.27 32.53
C ALA A 83 5.92 25.21 33.57
N SER A 84 6.88 24.57 34.25
CA SER A 84 6.62 23.66 35.37
C SER A 84 5.89 24.34 36.54
N VAL A 85 6.24 25.59 36.86
CA VAL A 85 5.64 26.35 37.98
C VAL A 85 4.20 26.74 37.64
N LEU A 86 3.95 27.15 36.40
CA LEU A 86 2.60 27.42 35.90
C LEU A 86 1.74 26.14 35.88
N LEU A 87 2.31 25.01 35.47
CA LEU A 87 1.61 23.71 35.46
C LEU A 87 1.28 23.23 36.88
N GLU A 88 2.14 23.48 37.86
CA GLU A 88 1.87 23.20 39.27
C GLU A 88 0.73 24.07 39.82
N ARG A 89 0.71 25.38 39.51
CA ARG A 89 -0.45 26.25 39.85
C ARG A 89 -1.74 25.74 39.21
N ILE A 90 -1.72 25.41 37.92
CA ILE A 90 -2.90 24.89 37.21
C ILE A 90 -3.35 23.55 37.81
N ARG A 91 -2.43 22.67 38.25
CA ARG A 91 -2.77 21.40 38.91
C ARG A 91 -3.40 21.66 40.28
N ALA A 92 -2.78 22.46 41.13
CA ALA A 92 -3.30 22.82 42.45
C ALA A 92 -4.68 23.49 42.35
N GLU A 93 -4.85 24.39 41.38
CA GLU A 93 -6.11 25.07 41.12
C GLU A 93 -7.18 24.08 40.62
N LYS A 94 -6.87 23.22 39.64
CA LYS A 94 -7.79 22.16 39.17
C LYS A 94 -8.15 21.17 40.27
N GLU A 95 -7.22 20.82 41.14
CA GLU A 95 -7.46 19.92 42.26
C GLU A 95 -8.36 20.56 43.32
N SER A 96 -8.18 21.87 43.58
CA SER A 96 -9.08 22.65 44.44
C SER A 96 -10.49 22.80 43.84
N ILE A 97 -10.59 22.97 42.52
CA ILE A 97 -11.87 23.02 41.80
C ILE A 97 -12.55 21.65 41.82
N PHE A 98 -11.79 20.58 41.59
CA PHE A 98 -12.29 19.20 41.61
C PHE A 98 -12.79 18.78 43.01
N GLN A 99 -12.13 19.24 44.08
CA GLN A 99 -12.60 19.03 45.45
C GLN A 99 -13.87 19.84 45.76
N LYS A 100 -14.04 21.04 45.18
CA LYS A 100 -15.25 21.86 45.35
C LYS A 100 -16.46 21.34 44.55
N THR A 101 -16.27 20.54 43.49
CA THR A 101 -17.35 20.12 42.58
C THR A 101 -17.83 18.67 42.72
N ASN A 102 -17.35 17.89 43.68
CA ASN A 102 -17.75 16.47 43.79
C ASN A 102 -19.04 16.25 44.60
N ALA A 103 -20.18 16.49 43.94
CA ALA A 103 -21.35 15.62 44.07
C ALA A 103 -21.72 15.10 42.67
N ASN A 104 -21.53 13.80 42.44
CA ASN A 104 -22.01 13.01 41.30
C ASN A 104 -21.40 13.27 39.90
N SER A 105 -20.39 12.47 39.50
CA SER A 105 -20.53 11.50 38.39
C SER A 105 -19.21 10.78 38.07
N LYS A 106 -19.24 9.44 38.12
CA LYS A 106 -18.20 8.57 37.56
C LYS A 106 -18.35 8.53 36.04
N LYS A 107 -17.42 9.15 35.29
CA LYS A 107 -17.22 8.86 33.86
C LYS A 107 -15.73 8.63 33.59
N LYS A 108 -15.37 7.36 33.37
CA LYS A 108 -14.03 6.92 32.96
C LYS A 108 -13.71 7.49 31.58
N THR A 109 -12.76 8.41 31.51
CA THR A 109 -12.05 8.78 30.28
C THR A 109 -10.63 8.23 30.37
N SER A 110 -10.32 7.29 29.50
CA SER A 110 -9.02 6.65 29.34
C SER A 110 -7.99 7.66 28.83
N LYS A 111 -7.05 8.04 29.70
CA LYS A 111 -5.87 8.83 29.34
C LYS A 111 -4.97 8.00 28.42
N LYS A 112 -4.76 8.46 27.18
CA LYS A 112 -3.60 8.08 26.36
C LYS A 112 -2.35 8.58 27.07
N GLN A 113 -1.55 7.64 27.58
CA GLN A 113 -0.19 7.92 28.04
C GLN A 113 0.71 7.92 26.80
N ASN A 114 1.30 9.08 26.50
CA ASN A 114 2.43 9.16 25.58
C ASN A 114 3.63 8.54 26.31
N ALA A 115 4.00 7.33 25.90
CA ALA A 115 5.24 6.68 26.32
C ALA A 115 6.36 7.05 25.34
N ASP A 116 7.48 7.50 25.92
CA ASP A 116 8.85 7.58 25.42
C ASP A 116 9.12 7.52 23.90
N ASN A 117 9.62 8.65 23.37
CA ASN A 117 10.33 8.74 22.11
C ASN A 117 11.76 8.18 22.25
N GLY A 118 11.91 6.88 22.44
CA GLY A 118 13.08 6.16 21.92
C GLY A 118 12.89 6.02 20.40
N ASN A 119 13.94 6.16 19.58
CA ASN A 119 13.89 6.01 18.11
C ASN A 119 12.98 4.85 17.65
N LEU A 120 11.71 5.14 17.38
CA LEU A 120 10.76 4.18 16.84
C LEU A 120 11.12 4.04 15.37
N ILE A 121 11.66 2.88 14.98
CA ILE A 121 11.80 2.52 13.57
C ILE A 121 10.41 2.69 12.95
N GLN A 122 10.26 3.66 12.04
CA GLN A 122 9.02 3.85 11.31
C GLN A 122 8.91 2.76 10.25
N PHE A 123 7.88 1.94 10.41
CA PHE A 123 7.53 0.91 9.46
C PHE A 123 6.43 1.42 8.50
N PRO A 124 6.44 1.01 7.22
CA PRO A 124 7.47 0.19 6.58
C PRO A 124 8.78 0.97 6.34
N ARG A 125 9.93 0.32 6.59
CA ARG A 125 11.26 0.94 6.49
C ARG A 125 11.71 1.03 5.03
N LEU A 126 12.43 2.08 4.65
CA LEU A 126 13.12 2.12 3.36
C LEU A 126 14.32 1.15 3.38
N VAL A 127 14.56 0.50 2.25
CA VAL A 127 15.77 -0.31 2.04
C VAL A 127 16.80 0.59 1.32
N PRO A 128 18.02 0.74 1.86
CA PRO A 128 19.05 1.55 1.20
C PRO A 128 19.47 0.94 -0.15
N ASP A 129 20.06 1.76 -1.01
CA ASP A 129 20.71 1.34 -2.26
C ASP A 129 19.81 0.68 -3.34
N ILE A 130 18.49 0.69 -3.12
CA ILE A 130 17.48 0.26 -4.09
C ILE A 130 16.26 1.19 -4.06
N SER A 131 15.71 1.53 -5.22
CA SER A 131 14.44 2.28 -5.24
C SER A 131 13.28 1.36 -4.88
N THR A 132 12.22 1.90 -4.27
CA THR A 132 11.03 1.14 -3.88
C THR A 132 10.38 0.43 -5.07
N THR A 133 10.31 1.08 -6.23
CA THR A 133 9.81 0.49 -7.49
C THR A 133 10.68 -0.66 -7.98
N GLU A 134 12.01 -0.54 -7.88
CA GLU A 134 12.93 -1.60 -8.30
C GLU A 134 12.95 -2.77 -7.31
N LEU A 135 12.83 -2.50 -6.02
CA LEU A 135 12.64 -3.51 -4.98
C LEU A 135 11.33 -4.28 -5.19
N HIS A 136 10.23 -3.58 -5.48
CA HIS A 136 8.95 -4.21 -5.81
C HIS A 136 9.06 -5.07 -7.08
N ALA A 137 9.71 -4.58 -8.14
CA ALA A 137 9.99 -5.38 -9.32
C ALA A 137 10.81 -6.64 -8.96
N GLY A 138 11.80 -6.53 -8.07
CA GLY A 138 12.58 -7.66 -7.60
C GLY A 138 11.75 -8.69 -6.81
N VAL A 139 10.82 -8.25 -5.95
CA VAL A 139 9.88 -9.16 -5.28
C VAL A 139 9.03 -9.92 -6.30
N ILE A 140 8.49 -9.24 -7.32
CA ILE A 140 7.74 -9.89 -8.40
C ILE A 140 8.64 -10.87 -9.17
N ALA A 141 9.89 -10.49 -9.45
CA ALA A 141 10.86 -11.35 -10.12
C ALA A 141 11.15 -12.64 -9.32
N MET A 142 11.28 -12.55 -7.99
CA MET A 142 11.42 -13.72 -7.12
C MET A 142 10.17 -14.63 -7.17
N VAL A 143 8.97 -14.05 -7.27
CA VAL A 143 7.73 -14.82 -7.44
C VAL A 143 7.72 -15.54 -8.79
N ILE A 144 8.11 -14.87 -9.88
CA ILE A 144 8.20 -15.47 -11.22
C ILE A 144 9.18 -16.63 -11.20
N ASP A 145 10.42 -16.42 -10.73
CA ASP A 145 11.47 -17.43 -10.64
C ASP A 145 11.00 -18.66 -9.83
N ALA A 146 10.32 -18.46 -8.70
CA ALA A 146 9.80 -19.54 -7.89
C ALA A 146 8.70 -20.36 -8.61
N HIS A 147 7.84 -19.72 -9.40
CA HIS A 147 6.81 -20.42 -10.20
C HIS A 147 7.41 -21.13 -11.42
N GLU A 148 8.42 -20.54 -12.07
CA GLU A 148 9.12 -21.17 -13.21
C GLU A 148 9.89 -22.43 -12.76
N LYS A 149 10.53 -22.38 -11.59
CA LYS A 149 11.20 -23.54 -10.97
C LYS A 149 10.24 -24.64 -10.55
N GLN A 150 8.99 -24.30 -10.22
CA GLN A 150 7.94 -25.25 -9.86
C GLN A 150 6.80 -25.22 -10.89
N SER A 151 7.10 -25.65 -12.12
CA SER A 151 6.20 -25.57 -13.28
C SER A 151 4.78 -26.10 -13.04
N LYS A 152 4.60 -27.06 -12.12
CA LYS A 152 3.28 -27.55 -11.66
C LYS A 152 2.34 -26.46 -11.12
N TYR A 153 2.86 -25.31 -10.71
CA TYR A 153 2.08 -24.19 -10.18
C TYR A 153 2.10 -22.96 -11.10
N LEU A 154 2.70 -23.06 -12.29
CA LEU A 154 2.84 -21.93 -13.21
C LEU A 154 1.47 -21.35 -13.63
N GLU A 155 0.43 -22.18 -13.69
CA GLU A 155 -0.95 -21.74 -13.96
C GLU A 155 -1.53 -20.81 -12.87
N ASN A 156 -0.99 -20.87 -11.65
CA ASN A 156 -1.39 -19.98 -10.56
C ASN A 156 -0.72 -18.61 -10.65
N LEU A 157 0.30 -18.44 -11.49
CA LEU A 157 1.02 -17.18 -11.66
C LEU A 157 0.15 -16.18 -12.43
N ASN A 158 -0.29 -15.13 -11.74
CA ASN A 158 -1.02 -14.01 -12.34
C ASN A 158 -0.65 -12.71 -11.63
N HIS A 159 -0.87 -11.58 -12.30
CA HIS A 159 -0.49 -10.27 -11.78
C HIS A 159 -1.18 -9.90 -10.46
N VAL A 160 -2.44 -10.31 -10.24
CA VAL A 160 -3.18 -10.03 -9.00
C VAL A 160 -2.53 -10.76 -7.84
N LYS A 161 -2.19 -12.05 -8.03
CA LYS A 161 -1.47 -12.85 -7.04
C LYS A 161 -0.12 -12.22 -6.70
N CYS A 162 0.63 -11.77 -7.71
CA CYS A 162 1.90 -11.08 -7.48
C CYS A 162 1.71 -9.83 -6.61
N GLU A 163 0.70 -9.01 -6.89
CA GLU A 163 0.41 -7.80 -6.13
C GLU A 163 -0.02 -8.09 -4.67
N LYS A 164 -0.73 -9.21 -4.46
CA LYS A 164 -1.06 -9.70 -3.11
C LYS A 164 0.18 -10.20 -2.37
N ILE A 165 1.07 -10.93 -3.03
CA ILE A 165 2.35 -11.38 -2.46
C ILE A 165 3.22 -10.18 -2.10
N SER A 166 3.33 -9.18 -2.97
CA SER A 166 4.05 -7.93 -2.67
C SER A 166 3.49 -7.23 -1.43
N HIS A 167 2.17 -7.30 -1.20
CA HIS A 167 1.55 -6.64 -0.04
C HIS A 167 1.94 -7.36 1.25
N LEU A 168 1.90 -8.68 1.18
CA LEU A 168 2.32 -9.56 2.25
C LEU A 168 3.81 -9.39 2.55
N VAL A 169 4.67 -9.29 1.53
CA VAL A 169 6.12 -9.05 1.71
C VAL A 169 6.36 -7.70 2.39
N GLU A 170 5.77 -6.62 1.89
CA GLU A 170 5.89 -5.28 2.50
C GLU A 170 5.48 -5.31 3.98
N SER A 171 4.33 -5.92 4.28
CA SER A 171 3.75 -5.88 5.63
C SER A 171 4.38 -6.88 6.59
N TYR A 172 4.80 -8.05 6.11
CA TYR A 172 5.38 -9.11 6.92
C TYR A 172 6.84 -8.82 7.27
N ILE A 173 7.61 -8.35 6.29
CA ILE A 173 9.01 -7.99 6.49
C ILE A 173 9.11 -6.60 7.12
N GLY A 174 8.19 -5.69 6.77
CA GLY A 174 8.22 -4.29 7.20
C GLY A 174 9.13 -3.43 6.34
N ILE A 175 9.30 -3.76 5.05
CA ILE A 175 10.07 -2.97 4.08
C ILE A 175 9.13 -2.25 3.12
N SER A 176 9.42 -1.01 2.78
CA SER A 176 8.58 -0.21 1.88
C SER A 176 8.83 -0.61 0.45
N LEU A 177 7.78 -1.05 -0.24
CA LEU A 177 7.75 -1.22 -1.70
C LEU A 177 7.24 0.04 -2.39
N GLY A 178 7.02 1.14 -1.65
CA GLY A 178 6.55 2.42 -2.20
C GLY A 178 5.07 2.43 -2.56
N ARG A 179 4.31 1.46 -2.04
CA ARG A 179 2.89 1.29 -2.31
C ARG A 179 2.03 2.13 -1.38
N ASN A 180 0.87 2.53 -1.89
CA ASN A 180 -0.23 3.20 -1.20
C ASN A 180 -1.51 2.37 -1.40
N PRO A 181 -1.57 1.15 -0.83
CA PRO A 181 -2.66 0.22 -1.08
C PRO A 181 -4.00 0.73 -0.55
N VAL A 182 -5.07 0.53 -1.30
CA VAL A 182 -6.44 0.81 -0.87
C VAL A 182 -7.26 -0.47 -0.78
N LYS A 183 -8.35 -0.44 0.00
CA LYS A 183 -9.32 -1.53 0.06
C LYS A 183 -10.09 -1.59 -1.26
N ASP A 184 -9.81 -2.61 -2.06
CA ASP A 184 -10.49 -2.84 -3.34
C ASP A 184 -11.14 -4.24 -3.42
N ALA A 185 -11.92 -4.50 -4.47
CA ALA A 185 -12.57 -5.77 -4.76
C ALA A 185 -11.58 -6.94 -4.70
N ALA A 186 -10.41 -6.80 -5.31
CA ALA A 186 -9.35 -7.81 -5.36
C ALA A 186 -8.41 -7.78 -4.14
N GLY A 187 -8.83 -7.23 -3.00
CA GLY A 187 -8.00 -7.10 -1.78
C GLY A 187 -7.21 -5.78 -1.74
N PRO A 188 -6.06 -5.72 -1.06
CA PRO A 188 -5.25 -4.51 -0.97
C PRO A 188 -4.57 -4.26 -2.32
N ASP A 189 -4.84 -3.12 -2.93
CA ASP A 189 -4.45 -2.86 -4.31
C ASP A 189 -3.86 -1.45 -4.50
N ASP A 190 -2.83 -1.34 -5.32
CA ASP A 190 -2.25 -0.08 -5.77
C ASP A 190 -1.90 -0.15 -7.27
N PHE A 191 -2.94 -0.19 -8.10
CA PHE A 191 -2.79 -0.25 -9.55
C PHE A 191 -1.92 0.87 -10.16
N PRO A 192 -1.99 2.15 -9.72
CA PRO A 192 -1.08 3.19 -10.19
C PRO A 192 0.39 2.84 -9.95
N HIS A 193 0.75 2.40 -8.73
CA HIS A 193 2.13 2.01 -8.44
C HIS A 193 2.55 0.76 -9.21
N LEU A 194 1.68 -0.24 -9.33
CA LEU A 194 1.96 -1.47 -10.08
C LEU A 194 2.36 -1.18 -11.54
N LYS A 195 1.72 -0.21 -12.19
CA LYS A 195 2.10 0.23 -13.55
C LYS A 195 3.51 0.80 -13.64
N LEU A 196 3.95 1.55 -12.62
CA LEU A 196 5.32 2.09 -12.56
C LEU A 196 6.33 0.94 -12.44
N VAL A 197 6.00 -0.08 -11.64
CA VAL A 197 6.82 -1.29 -11.45
C VAL A 197 6.94 -2.08 -12.74
N GLU A 198 5.81 -2.32 -13.42
CA GLU A 198 5.78 -3.01 -14.71
C GLU A 198 6.57 -2.25 -15.79
N SER A 199 6.42 -0.93 -15.85
CA SER A 199 7.19 -0.06 -16.76
C SER A 199 8.69 -0.15 -16.47
N ARG A 200 9.10 -0.08 -15.20
CA ARG A 200 10.50 -0.23 -14.78
C ARG A 200 11.06 -1.60 -15.14
N ALA A 201 10.30 -2.67 -14.88
CA ALA A 201 10.69 -4.04 -15.18
C ALA A 201 10.87 -4.28 -16.69
N LEU A 202 9.98 -3.72 -17.52
CA LEU A 202 10.08 -3.79 -18.98
C LEU A 202 11.34 -3.07 -19.48
N LYS A 203 11.56 -1.81 -19.04
CA LYS A 203 12.74 -1.00 -19.41
C LYS A 203 14.05 -1.69 -19.03
N ALA A 204 14.10 -2.30 -17.85
CA ALA A 204 15.29 -2.97 -17.34
C ALA A 204 15.43 -4.44 -17.79
N ASN A 205 14.51 -4.94 -18.62
CA ASN A 205 14.46 -6.34 -19.08
C ASN A 205 14.37 -7.38 -17.95
N TYR A 206 13.68 -7.08 -16.85
CA TYR A 206 13.49 -8.03 -15.74
C TYR A 206 12.42 -9.06 -16.08
N PHE A 207 11.24 -8.62 -16.50
CA PHE A 207 10.13 -9.47 -16.95
C PHE A 207 9.21 -8.69 -17.89
N GLY A 208 8.32 -9.39 -18.58
CA GLY A 208 7.27 -8.82 -19.43
C GLY A 208 5.88 -9.25 -19.01
N ILE A 209 4.85 -8.57 -19.53
CA ILE A 209 3.44 -8.88 -19.28
C ILE A 209 2.94 -9.76 -20.44
N GLN A 210 2.23 -10.84 -20.12
CA GLN A 210 1.59 -11.70 -21.11
C GLN A 210 0.10 -11.87 -20.79
N MET A 211 -0.75 -11.68 -21.80
CA MET A 211 -2.19 -11.96 -21.69
C MET A 211 -2.44 -13.47 -21.74
N GLN A 212 -3.31 -13.95 -20.86
CA GLN A 212 -3.78 -15.33 -20.79
C GLN A 212 -5.31 -15.38 -20.87
N LYS A 213 -5.89 -16.59 -20.88
CA LYS A 213 -7.34 -16.81 -20.89
C LYS A 213 -8.07 -16.10 -19.75
N ILE A 214 -7.43 -15.95 -18.59
CA ILE A 214 -8.02 -15.36 -17.38
C ILE A 214 -7.13 -14.22 -16.86
N GLY A 215 -6.88 -13.22 -17.71
CA GLY A 215 -6.20 -11.97 -17.33
C GLY A 215 -4.74 -11.90 -17.77
N TYR A 216 -3.88 -11.38 -16.90
CA TYR A 216 -2.46 -11.13 -17.20
C TYR A 216 -1.54 -11.93 -16.27
N THR A 217 -0.44 -12.41 -16.85
CA THR A 217 0.69 -13.02 -16.15
C THR A 217 1.98 -12.28 -16.46
N TYR A 218 3.07 -12.73 -15.85
CA TYR A 218 4.42 -12.27 -16.15
C TYR A 218 5.28 -13.37 -16.77
N LEU A 219 6.19 -12.96 -17.65
CA LEU A 219 7.18 -13.83 -18.28
C LEU A 219 8.58 -13.31 -17.94
N SER A 220 9.47 -14.19 -17.48
CA SER A 220 10.86 -13.83 -17.23
C SER A 220 11.55 -13.27 -18.49
N LYS A 221 12.54 -12.40 -18.26
CA LYS A 221 13.43 -11.87 -19.30
C LYS A 221 14.89 -12.01 -18.85
N ARG A 222 15.83 -11.72 -19.76
CA ARG A 222 17.29 -11.84 -19.53
C ARG A 222 17.82 -11.16 -18.27
N GLY A 223 17.15 -10.11 -17.78
CA GLY A 223 17.53 -9.34 -16.60
C GLY A 223 16.85 -9.80 -15.30
N LEU A 224 16.02 -10.85 -15.31
CA LEU A 224 15.30 -11.32 -14.12
C LEU A 224 16.26 -11.60 -12.96
N GLN A 225 17.30 -12.40 -13.22
CA GLN A 225 18.25 -12.78 -12.17
C GLN A 225 18.99 -11.55 -11.60
N LYS A 226 19.31 -10.56 -12.43
CA LYS A 226 19.99 -9.34 -12.01
C LYS A 226 19.21 -8.57 -10.93
N VAL A 227 17.88 -8.48 -11.03
CA VAL A 227 17.09 -7.80 -10.00
C VAL A 227 16.92 -8.66 -8.74
N ILE A 228 16.86 -9.99 -8.89
CA ILE A 228 16.83 -10.92 -7.75
C ILE A 228 18.13 -10.84 -6.94
N ASP A 229 19.27 -10.83 -7.62
CA ASP A 229 20.60 -10.69 -7.00
C ASP A 229 20.69 -9.34 -6.28
N LYS A 230 20.27 -8.26 -6.93
CA LYS A 230 20.23 -6.93 -6.31
C LYS A 230 19.37 -6.88 -5.04
N VAL A 231 18.18 -7.49 -5.04
CA VAL A 231 17.34 -7.58 -3.83
C VAL A 231 18.02 -8.40 -2.74
N SER A 232 18.75 -9.45 -3.12
CA SER A 232 19.50 -10.28 -2.18
C SER A 232 20.68 -9.53 -1.57
N GLU A 233 21.37 -8.67 -2.33
CA GLU A 233 22.48 -7.85 -1.82
C GLU A 233 22.03 -6.82 -0.77
N VAL A 234 20.85 -6.22 -0.95
CA VAL A 234 20.34 -5.15 -0.06
C VAL A 234 19.51 -5.66 1.13
N SER A 235 19.13 -6.94 1.11
CA SER A 235 18.31 -7.57 2.17
C SER A 235 19.17 -8.46 3.06
N ASN A 236 18.90 -8.46 4.37
CA ASN A 236 19.63 -9.35 5.28
C ASN A 236 19.19 -10.82 5.13
N PRO A 237 19.98 -11.81 5.59
CA PRO A 237 19.67 -13.23 5.41
C PRO A 237 18.34 -13.69 6.02
N ASP A 238 17.92 -13.10 7.15
CA ASP A 238 16.63 -13.40 7.78
C ASP A 238 15.47 -12.94 6.90
N GLU A 239 15.54 -11.70 6.41
CA GLU A 239 14.52 -11.12 5.52
C GLU A 239 14.41 -11.93 4.22
N GLN A 240 15.53 -12.31 3.62
CA GLN A 240 15.52 -13.16 2.43
C GLN A 240 14.86 -14.52 2.69
N GLY A 241 15.19 -15.16 3.81
CA GLY A 241 14.59 -16.43 4.20
C GLY A 241 13.08 -16.30 4.40
N ARG A 242 12.64 -15.23 5.06
CA ARG A 242 11.22 -14.93 5.28
C ARG A 242 10.46 -14.63 3.99
N ILE A 243 11.06 -13.87 3.06
CA ILE A 243 10.48 -13.61 1.73
C ILE A 243 10.33 -14.92 0.97
N ARG A 244 11.37 -15.76 0.91
CA ARG A 244 11.32 -17.06 0.23
C ARG A 244 10.25 -17.97 0.82
N ASN A 245 10.21 -18.10 2.15
CA ASN A 245 9.19 -18.92 2.83
C ASN A 245 7.77 -18.45 2.55
N LEU A 246 7.55 -17.13 2.50
CA LEU A 246 6.26 -16.54 2.15
C LEU A 246 5.88 -16.85 0.70
N ILE A 247 6.80 -16.65 -0.24
CA ILE A 247 6.58 -16.97 -1.66
C ILE A 247 6.24 -18.47 -1.81
N GLU A 248 7.03 -19.36 -1.23
CA GLU A 248 6.80 -20.81 -1.25
C GLU A 248 5.43 -21.20 -0.68
N ALA A 249 5.02 -20.60 0.43
CA ALA A 249 3.70 -20.84 1.03
C ALA A 249 2.55 -20.44 0.11
N THR A 250 2.76 -19.43 -0.74
CA THR A 250 1.77 -18.93 -1.70
C THR A 250 1.82 -19.62 -3.07
N LEU A 251 2.86 -20.40 -3.40
CA LEU A 251 2.99 -21.07 -4.71
C LEU A 251 1.76 -21.89 -5.08
N LYS A 252 1.33 -22.76 -4.15
CA LYS A 252 0.16 -23.64 -4.33
C LYS A 252 -1.19 -22.93 -4.24
N MET A 253 -1.21 -21.66 -3.83
CA MET A 253 -2.46 -20.92 -3.70
C MET A 253 -2.98 -20.50 -5.06
N ASP A 254 -4.28 -20.69 -5.26
CA ASP A 254 -4.99 -20.05 -6.36
C ASP A 254 -5.12 -18.53 -6.11
N LYS A 255 -5.67 -17.83 -7.10
CA LYS A 255 -5.88 -16.37 -7.03
C LYS A 255 -6.75 -15.96 -5.82
N GLU A 256 -7.82 -16.69 -5.54
CA GLU A 256 -8.76 -16.35 -4.48
C GLU A 256 -8.16 -16.59 -3.09
N GLN A 257 -7.41 -17.66 -2.92
CA GLN A 257 -6.69 -17.98 -1.69
C GLN A 257 -5.63 -16.91 -1.37
N ALA A 258 -4.84 -16.50 -2.37
CA ALA A 258 -3.86 -15.42 -2.20
C ALA A 258 -4.54 -14.07 -1.88
N GLU A 259 -5.68 -13.80 -2.51
CA GLU A 259 -6.50 -12.62 -2.24
C GLU A 259 -7.05 -12.61 -0.82
N ILE A 260 -7.65 -13.69 -0.34
CA ILE A 260 -8.16 -13.81 1.04
C ILE A 260 -7.01 -13.63 2.03
N PHE A 261 -5.85 -14.25 1.78
CA PHE A 261 -4.69 -14.14 2.66
C PHE A 261 -4.20 -12.69 2.79
N ALA A 262 -3.97 -11.99 1.67
CA ALA A 262 -3.55 -10.59 1.72
C ALA A 262 -4.61 -9.68 2.34
N THR A 263 -5.90 -9.95 2.10
CA THR A 263 -7.00 -9.17 2.68
C THR A 263 -7.09 -9.35 4.20
N LEU A 264 -6.96 -10.58 4.71
CA LEU A 264 -6.91 -10.88 6.15
C LEU A 264 -5.70 -10.24 6.82
N TYR A 265 -4.53 -10.36 6.19
CA TYR A 265 -3.30 -9.78 6.71
C TYR A 265 -3.42 -8.26 6.83
N ALA A 266 -3.95 -7.60 5.80
CA ALA A 266 -4.18 -6.16 5.78
C ALA A 266 -5.18 -5.70 6.83
N GLY A 267 -6.35 -6.37 6.92
CA GLY A 267 -7.38 -6.02 7.90
C GLY A 267 -6.89 -6.20 9.34
N TRP A 268 -6.18 -7.30 9.61
CA TRP A 268 -5.55 -7.53 10.91
C TRP A 268 -4.45 -6.49 11.21
N ASN A 269 -3.58 -6.18 10.24
CA ASN A 269 -2.54 -5.16 10.40
C ASN A 269 -3.14 -3.79 10.72
N ASN A 270 -4.21 -3.38 10.03
CA ASN A 270 -4.93 -2.13 10.32
C ASN A 270 -5.40 -2.06 11.78
N LEU A 271 -6.01 -3.14 12.31
CA LEU A 271 -6.47 -3.18 13.70
C LEU A 271 -5.32 -3.07 14.70
N ILE A 272 -4.17 -3.68 14.42
CA ILE A 272 -2.97 -3.55 15.24
C ILE A 272 -2.44 -2.11 15.22
N LEU A 273 -2.38 -1.48 14.04
CA LEU A 273 -1.98 -0.07 13.90
C LEU A 273 -2.92 0.90 14.62
N GLU A 274 -4.20 0.55 14.77
CA GLU A 274 -5.17 1.27 15.61
C GLU A 274 -4.95 1.06 17.12
N GLY A 275 -3.98 0.23 17.51
CA GLY A 275 -3.67 -0.11 18.90
C GLY A 275 -4.60 -1.17 19.50
N LYS A 276 -5.32 -1.93 18.67
CA LYS A 276 -6.24 -2.98 19.12
C LYS A 276 -5.52 -4.34 19.24
N LYS A 277 -6.06 -5.21 20.09
CA LYS A 277 -5.74 -6.65 20.13
C LYS A 277 -6.97 -7.41 19.62
N PRO A 278 -7.14 -7.54 18.29
CA PRO A 278 -8.41 -7.97 17.73
C PRO A 278 -8.65 -9.46 17.93
N SER A 279 -9.91 -9.80 18.18
CA SER A 279 -10.44 -11.16 18.10
C SER A 279 -10.53 -11.64 16.65
N ASP A 280 -10.65 -12.95 16.45
CA ASP A 280 -10.82 -13.53 15.11
C ASP A 280 -12.08 -12.98 14.40
N GLU A 281 -13.14 -12.68 15.15
CA GLU A 281 -14.35 -12.05 14.62
C GLU A 281 -14.10 -10.63 14.11
N GLU A 282 -13.34 -9.83 14.85
CA GLU A 282 -12.98 -8.46 14.43
C GLU A 282 -12.05 -8.48 13.21
N ILE A 283 -11.11 -9.44 13.16
CA ILE A 283 -10.22 -9.61 12.00
C ILE A 283 -11.03 -9.95 10.75
N VAL A 284 -11.94 -10.93 10.83
CA VAL A 284 -12.79 -11.31 9.70
C VAL A 284 -13.71 -10.16 9.31
N TYR A 285 -14.33 -9.49 10.28
CA TYR A 285 -15.17 -8.31 10.03
C TYR A 285 -14.42 -7.22 9.28
N GLU A 286 -13.21 -6.87 9.73
CA GLU A 286 -12.40 -5.82 9.11
C GLU A 286 -11.99 -6.19 7.67
N SER A 287 -11.73 -7.47 7.43
CA SER A 287 -11.20 -8.01 6.17
C SER A 287 -12.27 -8.36 5.15
N ARG A 288 -13.53 -8.54 5.55
CA ARG A 288 -14.62 -8.93 4.66
C ARG A 288 -15.74 -7.89 4.66
N GLU A 289 -16.39 -7.68 5.80
CA GLU A 289 -17.54 -6.78 5.93
C GLU A 289 -17.15 -5.30 5.80
N ASN A 290 -16.01 -4.91 6.37
CA ASN A 290 -15.50 -3.54 6.32
C ASN A 290 -14.51 -3.29 5.16
N TRP A 291 -14.47 -4.19 4.17
CA TRP A 291 -13.52 -4.13 3.06
C TRP A 291 -14.13 -3.53 1.79
N SER A 292 -14.83 -4.34 1.00
CA SER A 292 -15.57 -3.93 -0.19
C SER A 292 -16.81 -4.82 -0.36
N PRO A 293 -17.87 -4.34 -1.04
CA PRO A 293 -19.09 -5.13 -1.25
C PRO A 293 -18.82 -6.48 -1.93
N GLU A 294 -17.80 -6.55 -2.78
CA GLU A 294 -17.43 -7.78 -3.49
C GLU A 294 -16.92 -8.89 -2.56
N LYS A 295 -16.30 -8.54 -1.42
CA LYS A 295 -15.86 -9.53 -0.42
C LYS A 295 -17.02 -10.27 0.22
N LEU A 296 -18.22 -9.69 0.21
CA LEU A 296 -19.42 -10.33 0.76
C LEU A 296 -19.87 -11.54 -0.07
N LYS A 297 -19.41 -11.69 -1.32
CA LYS A 297 -19.67 -12.88 -2.15
C LYS A 297 -18.95 -14.12 -1.64
N LEU A 298 -17.84 -13.94 -0.94
CA LEU A 298 -17.08 -15.02 -0.32
C LEU A 298 -17.68 -15.35 1.06
N SER A 299 -17.71 -16.62 1.45
CA SER A 299 -18.28 -17.02 2.75
C SER A 299 -17.33 -16.71 3.91
N ARG A 300 -17.87 -16.37 5.10
CA ARG A 300 -17.06 -16.14 6.31
C ARG A 300 -16.19 -17.36 6.67
N SER A 301 -16.70 -18.57 6.46
CA SER A 301 -15.96 -19.82 6.72
C SER A 301 -14.62 -19.88 6.00
N ARG A 302 -14.53 -19.36 4.76
CA ARG A 302 -13.25 -19.30 4.03
C ARG A 302 -12.24 -18.37 4.71
N PHE A 303 -12.70 -17.24 5.23
CA PHE A 303 -11.84 -16.30 5.98
C PHE A 303 -11.36 -16.92 7.30
N PHE A 304 -12.23 -17.59 8.06
CA PHE A 304 -11.82 -18.28 9.29
C PHE A 304 -10.83 -19.42 9.02
N THR A 305 -11.05 -20.19 7.94
CA THR A 305 -10.13 -21.26 7.53
C THR A 305 -8.76 -20.70 7.18
N ALA A 306 -8.72 -19.61 6.40
CA ALA A 306 -7.48 -18.92 6.06
C ALA A 306 -6.80 -18.31 7.30
N LEU A 307 -7.55 -17.72 8.22
CA LEU A 307 -7.03 -17.15 9.47
C LEU A 307 -6.41 -18.21 10.38
N SER A 308 -7.07 -19.36 10.52
CA SER A 308 -6.52 -20.52 11.26
C SER A 308 -5.22 -21.02 10.61
N TRP A 309 -5.20 -21.12 9.28
CA TRP A 309 -3.99 -21.48 8.54
C TRP A 309 -2.86 -20.45 8.75
N MET A 310 -3.15 -19.15 8.71
CA MET A 310 -2.18 -18.08 8.95
C MET A 310 -1.53 -18.21 10.34
N ARG A 311 -2.34 -18.38 11.39
CA ARG A 311 -1.84 -18.57 12.76
C ARG A 311 -0.96 -19.82 12.86
N LYS A 312 -1.41 -20.95 12.30
CA LYS A 312 -0.65 -22.22 12.30
C LYS A 312 0.70 -22.09 11.59
N LYS A 313 0.80 -21.23 10.58
CA LYS A 313 2.01 -20.98 9.80
C LYS A 313 2.86 -19.82 10.32
N GLY A 314 2.42 -19.12 11.37
CA GLY A 314 3.13 -17.98 11.94
C GLY A 314 2.99 -16.67 11.13
N TYR A 315 2.02 -16.59 10.22
CA TYR A 315 1.72 -15.37 9.46
C TYR A 315 0.81 -14.45 10.27
N VAL A 316 1.38 -13.85 11.32
CA VAL A 316 0.71 -12.91 12.22
C VAL A 316 1.28 -11.51 11.98
N PRO A 317 0.46 -10.49 11.65
CA PRO A 317 0.94 -9.12 11.52
C PRO A 317 1.48 -8.58 12.84
N GLU A 318 2.52 -7.77 12.73
CA GLU A 318 3.17 -7.10 13.85
C GLU A 318 2.94 -5.58 13.83
N GLY A 319 2.09 -5.07 12.92
CA GLY A 319 1.90 -3.63 12.72
C GLY A 319 3.02 -2.98 11.90
N LYS A 320 3.72 -3.74 11.06
CA LYS A 320 4.83 -3.27 10.22
C LYS A 320 4.42 -2.85 8.80
N GLY A 321 3.21 -3.19 8.37
CA GLY A 321 2.69 -2.79 7.06
C GLY A 321 2.08 -1.39 7.06
N ALA A 322 1.94 -0.78 5.89
CA ALA A 322 1.18 0.46 5.72
C ALA A 322 -0.32 0.24 6.02
N ILE A 323 -1.00 1.29 6.47
CA ILE A 323 -2.46 1.25 6.65
C ILE A 323 -3.15 1.14 5.28
N VAL A 324 -4.16 0.27 5.16
CA VAL A 324 -4.97 0.13 3.95
C VAL A 324 -6.33 0.82 4.15
N PRO A 325 -6.50 2.09 3.72
CA PRO A 325 -7.75 2.82 3.90
C PRO A 325 -8.83 2.35 2.92
N LYS A 326 -10.09 2.69 3.23
CA LYS A 326 -11.18 2.57 2.24
C LYS A 326 -10.91 3.51 1.07
N SER A 327 -11.15 3.02 -0.15
CA SER A 327 -11.09 3.84 -1.35
C SER A 327 -12.03 5.05 -1.23
N VAL A 328 -11.48 6.26 -1.32
CA VAL A 328 -12.25 7.49 -1.43
C VAL A 328 -12.75 7.59 -2.87
N LYS A 329 -13.80 6.84 -3.22
CA LYS A 329 -14.49 7.05 -4.49
C LYS A 329 -15.02 8.50 -4.47
N LYS A 330 -14.47 9.38 -5.32
CA LYS A 330 -15.09 10.67 -5.62
C LYS A 330 -16.54 10.39 -6.02
N THR A 331 -17.48 10.80 -5.18
CA THR A 331 -18.91 10.66 -5.48
C THR A 331 -19.16 11.37 -6.81
N PRO A 332 -19.75 10.73 -7.83
CA PRO A 332 -20.13 11.45 -9.03
C PRO A 332 -21.10 12.55 -8.61
N ALA A 333 -20.76 13.80 -8.94
CA ALA A 333 -21.60 14.94 -8.65
C ALA A 333 -23.02 14.65 -9.14
N LYS A 334 -24.01 14.70 -8.24
CA LYS A 334 -25.43 14.60 -8.59
C LYS A 334 -25.70 15.62 -9.68
N LYS A 335 -25.90 15.15 -10.93
CA LYS A 335 -26.40 16.01 -12.00
C LYS A 335 -27.73 16.58 -11.53
N ARG A 336 -27.79 17.91 -11.34
CA ARG A 336 -29.02 18.66 -11.09
C ARG A 336 -30.04 18.23 -12.15
N LYS A 337 -31.18 17.69 -11.71
CA LYS A 337 -32.37 17.55 -12.56
C LYS A 337 -32.74 18.95 -13.03
N LYS A 338 -32.55 19.25 -14.32
CA LYS A 338 -33.29 20.35 -14.95
C LYS A 338 -34.73 19.87 -15.09
N THR A 339 -35.60 20.43 -14.27
CA THR A 339 -37.04 20.49 -14.53
C THR A 339 -37.23 21.08 -15.93
N LYS A 340 -38.01 20.37 -16.76
CA LYS A 340 -38.55 20.92 -18.00
C LYS A 340 -39.79 21.72 -17.60
N GLU A 341 -39.78 23.01 -17.91
CA GLU A 341 -40.97 23.78 -18.25
C GLU A 341 -40.98 23.96 -19.77
#